data_AF-A0A314Y174-F1
#
_entry.id   AF-A0A314Y174-F1
#
_cell.length_a   1.000
_cell.length_b   1.000
_cell.length_c   1.000
_cell.angle_alpha   90.00
_cell.angle_beta   90.00
_cell.angle_gamma   90.00
#
_symmetry.space_group_name_H-M   'P 1'
#
loop_
_entity.id
_entity.type
_entity.pdbx_description
1 polymer ?
#
loop_
_entity_poly.entity_id
_entity_poly.type
_entity_poly.pdbx_seq_one_letter_code
_entity_poly.pdbx_strand_id
1 'polypeptide(L)'
;MMEELDQVVTRMVFENYGVEKYHDDHIQSIVHTYRFNQYKEFDKTGIDEGLPAHTDKTFSTILYQNHVKALEIYSKDNEWIGVEPLPSSFIFLAGDGFQCWS
;
A
#
# COMPACT_ATOMS: atom_id res chain seq x y z
N MET A 1 -12.50 0.38 11.06
CA MET A 1 -11.26 -0.42 11.11
C MET A 1 -10.23 0.00 10.05
N MET A 2 -10.42 -0.24 8.74
CA MET A 2 -9.41 0.19 7.75
C MET A 2 -9.30 1.71 7.60
N GLU A 3 -10.43 2.40 7.59
CA GLU A 3 -10.47 3.86 7.59
C GLU A 3 -9.84 4.46 8.85
N GLU A 4 -10.15 3.90 10.03
CA GLU A 4 -9.52 4.33 11.30
C GLU A 4 -8.01 4.10 11.30
N LEU A 5 -7.55 2.97 10.74
CA LEU A 5 -6.12 2.68 10.60
C LEU A 5 -5.45 3.68 9.65
N ASP A 6 -6.06 3.99 8.51
CA ASP A 6 -5.57 5.00 7.58
C ASP A 6 -5.49 6.37 8.27
N GLN A 7 -6.53 6.80 8.98
CA GLN A 7 -6.53 8.06 9.73
C GLN A 7 -5.41 8.12 10.78
N VAL A 8 -5.16 7.03 11.52
CA VAL A 8 -4.08 6.99 12.51
C VAL A 8 -2.71 7.08 11.85
N VAL A 9 -2.45 6.29 10.80
CA VAL A 9 -1.14 6.30 10.12
C VAL A 9 -0.91 7.64 9.42
N THR A 10 -1.92 8.17 8.75
CA THR A 10 -1.86 9.48 8.08
C THR A 10 -1.63 10.61 9.08
N ARG A 11 -2.25 10.57 10.27
CA ARG A 11 -1.95 11.51 11.36
C ARG A 11 -0.49 11.44 11.79
N MET A 12 0.03 10.24 12.05
CA MET A 12 1.44 10.06 12.44
C MET A 12 2.40 10.63 11.39
N VAL A 13 2.10 10.45 10.10
CA VAL A 13 2.86 11.04 9.00
C VAL A 13 2.78 12.57 9.06
N PHE A 14 1.59 13.16 9.12
CA PHE A 14 1.43 14.61 9.07
C PHE A 14 2.10 15.30 10.25
N GLU A 15 2.02 14.71 11.44
CA GLU A 15 2.72 15.17 12.64
C GLU A 15 4.24 15.11 12.46
N ASN A 16 4.77 14.03 11.87
CA ASN A 16 6.20 13.88 11.63
C ASN A 16 6.75 14.90 10.61
N TYR A 17 5.91 15.37 9.68
CA TYR A 17 6.25 16.43 8.73
C TYR A 17 5.95 17.86 9.26
N GLY A 18 5.40 18.00 10.48
CA GLY A 18 5.08 19.30 11.08
C GLY A 18 3.92 20.04 10.39
N VAL A 19 2.99 19.28 9.81
CA VAL A 19 1.87 19.77 9.00
C VAL A 19 0.52 19.23 9.50
N GLU A 20 0.46 18.85 10.76
CA GLU A 20 -0.71 18.27 11.44
C GLU A 20 -1.99 19.10 11.31
N LYS A 21 -1.85 20.43 11.15
CA LYS A 21 -2.98 21.33 10.93
C LYS A 21 -3.78 21.05 9.65
N TYR A 22 -3.21 20.35 8.67
CA TYR A 22 -3.89 19.98 7.42
C TYR A 22 -4.45 18.56 7.44
N HIS A 23 -4.27 17.81 8.53
CA HIS A 23 -4.71 16.41 8.62
C HIS A 23 -6.22 16.29 8.39
N ASP A 24 -7.03 17.10 9.10
CA ASP A 24 -8.49 16.97 9.03
C ASP A 24 -9.04 17.36 7.65
N ASP A 25 -8.44 18.37 7.01
CA ASP A 25 -8.78 18.75 5.62
C ASP A 25 -8.45 17.61 4.65
N HIS A 26 -7.29 16.95 4.84
CA HIS A 26 -6.91 15.79 4.05
C HIS A 26 -7.91 14.65 4.23
N ILE A 27 -8.23 14.25 5.47
CA ILE A 27 -9.20 13.19 5.76
C ILE A 27 -10.61 13.51 5.22
N GLN A 28 -11.02 14.78 5.16
CA GLN A 28 -12.29 15.15 4.53
C GLN A 28 -12.26 15.08 3.01
N SER A 29 -11.07 15.15 2.41
CA SER A 29 -10.86 15.11 0.95
C SER A 29 -10.66 13.70 0.39
N ILE A 30 -10.29 12.72 1.22
CA ILE A 30 -9.99 11.37 0.75
C ILE A 30 -11.25 10.61 0.34
N VAL A 31 -11.13 9.81 -0.71
CA VAL A 31 -12.15 8.85 -1.15
C VAL A 31 -11.55 7.46 -1.05
N HIS A 32 -12.18 6.60 -0.26
CA HIS A 32 -11.74 5.22 -0.07
C HIS A 32 -12.25 4.33 -1.19
N THR A 33 -11.35 3.56 -1.80
CA THR A 33 -11.69 2.50 -2.75
C THR A 33 -11.16 1.16 -2.27
N TYR A 34 -11.97 0.11 -2.41
CA TYR A 34 -11.59 -1.24 -2.02
C TYR A 34 -11.38 -2.11 -3.26
N ARG A 35 -10.28 -2.87 -3.27
CA ARG A 35 -9.98 -3.85 -4.31
C ARG A 35 -9.82 -5.22 -3.68
N PHE A 36 -10.56 -6.20 -4.19
CA PHE A 36 -10.44 -7.60 -3.81
C PHE A 36 -9.81 -8.35 -4.98
N ASN A 37 -8.60 -8.86 -4.79
CA ASN A 37 -7.86 -9.58 -5.84
C ASN A 37 -7.85 -11.07 -5.53
N GLN A 38 -8.08 -11.88 -6.56
CA GLN A 38 -7.86 -13.31 -6.53
C GLN A 38 -6.97 -13.68 -7.71
N TYR A 39 -5.79 -14.21 -7.41
CA TYR A 39 -4.85 -14.71 -8.41
C TYR A 39 -5.02 -16.22 -8.54
N LYS A 40 -4.83 -16.74 -9.75
CA LYS A 40 -4.80 -18.19 -9.99
C LYS A 40 -3.49 -18.77 -9.49
N GLU A 41 -3.51 -20.05 -9.12
CA GLU A 41 -2.29 -20.79 -8.88
C GLU A 41 -1.43 -20.83 -10.14
N PHE A 42 -0.13 -20.85 -9.95
CA PHE A 42 0.86 -20.89 -11.02
C PHE A 42 0.70 -22.15 -11.89
N ASP A 43 0.49 -21.96 -13.18
CA ASP A 43 0.65 -23.02 -14.19
C ASP A 43 2.06 -22.89 -14.77
N LYS A 44 2.85 -23.97 -14.72
CA LYS A 44 4.28 -24.05 -15.08
C LYS A 44 4.62 -23.66 -16.53
N THR A 45 3.63 -23.24 -17.29
CA THR A 45 3.68 -22.98 -18.73
C THR A 45 3.47 -21.50 -19.10
N GLY A 46 3.27 -20.59 -18.11
CA GLY A 46 2.92 -19.19 -18.33
C GLY A 46 3.86 -18.14 -17.72
N ILE A 47 3.53 -16.86 -17.92
CA ILE A 47 4.16 -15.70 -17.28
C ILE A 47 3.87 -15.76 -15.77
N ASP A 48 4.92 -15.72 -14.96
CA ASP A 48 4.87 -15.79 -13.48
C ASP A 48 4.50 -14.42 -12.84
N GLU A 49 3.62 -13.65 -13.48
CA GLU A 49 3.26 -12.30 -13.04
C GLU A 49 1.74 -12.14 -12.99
N GLY A 50 1.20 -12.09 -11.77
CA GLY A 50 -0.24 -11.88 -11.56
C GLY A 50 -0.67 -10.42 -11.79
N LEU A 51 0.23 -9.48 -11.50
CA LEU A 51 0.01 -8.05 -11.64
C LEU A 51 1.33 -7.39 -12.07
N PRO A 52 1.37 -6.71 -13.23
CA PRO A 52 2.57 -6.04 -13.71
C PRO A 52 3.17 -5.07 -12.69
N ALA A 53 4.48 -4.92 -12.68
CA ALA A 53 5.17 -3.88 -11.91
C ALA A 53 4.52 -2.50 -12.11
N HIS A 54 4.12 -1.86 -11.02
CA HIS A 54 3.42 -0.56 -11.03
C HIS A 54 3.59 0.16 -9.69
N THR A 55 3.16 1.43 -9.66
CA THR A 55 2.88 2.19 -8.46
C THR A 55 1.38 2.47 -8.35
N ASP A 56 0.93 2.72 -7.13
CA ASP A 56 -0.45 3.12 -6.88
C ASP A 56 -0.61 4.64 -7.07
N LYS A 57 -1.59 5.05 -7.86
CA LYS A 57 -1.89 6.48 -8.10
C LYS A 57 -2.57 7.18 -6.92
N THR A 58 -2.93 6.44 -5.88
CA THR A 58 -3.60 6.95 -4.67
C THR A 58 -2.61 7.69 -3.78
N PHE A 59 -3.11 8.30 -2.70
CA PHE A 59 -2.25 8.84 -1.65
C PHE A 59 -1.59 7.70 -0.86
N SER A 60 -2.39 6.76 -0.36
CA SER A 60 -1.94 5.58 0.37
C SER A 60 -2.69 4.33 -0.08
N THR A 61 -2.11 3.17 0.23
CA THR A 61 -2.77 1.86 0.13
C THR A 61 -2.50 1.06 1.40
N ILE A 62 -3.57 0.53 2.02
CA ILE A 62 -3.47 -0.47 3.09
C ILE A 62 -3.75 -1.84 2.46
N LEU A 63 -2.72 -2.69 2.45
CA LEU A 63 -2.78 -4.02 1.87
C LEU A 63 -2.80 -5.08 2.96
N TYR A 64 -3.84 -5.91 2.92
CA TYR A 64 -3.88 -7.20 3.59
C TYR A 64 -3.57 -8.31 2.58
N GLN A 65 -2.65 -9.21 2.93
CA GLN A 65 -2.35 -10.39 2.12
C GLN A 65 -2.62 -11.68 2.89
N ASN A 66 -2.95 -12.74 2.16
CA ASN A 66 -3.08 -14.07 2.73
C ASN A 66 -1.69 -14.70 2.95
N HIS A 67 -1.64 -15.99 3.29
CA HIS A 67 -0.39 -16.70 3.60
C HIS A 67 0.53 -16.96 2.39
N VAL A 68 0.14 -16.60 1.17
CA VAL A 68 0.93 -16.84 -0.04
C VAL A 68 1.94 -15.71 -0.23
N LYS A 69 3.23 -16.07 -0.27
CA LYS A 69 4.34 -15.12 -0.47
C LYS A 69 4.50 -14.80 -1.97
N ALA A 70 3.72 -13.85 -2.47
CA ALA A 70 3.75 -13.44 -3.88
C ALA A 70 3.97 -11.92 -4.09
N LEU A 71 3.84 -11.11 -3.04
CA LEU A 71 4.10 -9.68 -3.16
C LEU A 71 5.61 -9.41 -3.17
N GLU A 72 6.05 -8.64 -4.16
CA GLU A 72 7.40 -8.10 -4.24
C GLU A 72 7.35 -6.57 -4.30
N ILE A 73 8.30 -5.90 -3.64
CA ILE A 73 8.45 -4.45 -3.63
C ILE A 73 9.79 -4.09 -4.25
N TYR A 74 9.79 -3.19 -5.23
CA TYR A 74 11.01 -2.70 -5.84
C TYR A 74 11.69 -1.64 -4.96
N SER A 75 12.94 -1.89 -4.59
CA SER A 75 13.70 -1.07 -3.65
C SER A 75 14.50 0.04 -4.34
N LYS A 76 14.98 1.01 -3.55
CA LYS A 76 15.90 2.07 -4.03
C LYS A 76 17.26 1.51 -4.48
N ASP A 77 17.62 0.31 -4.06
CA ASP A 77 18.84 -0.39 -4.46
C ASP A 77 18.67 -1.12 -5.80
N ASN A 78 17.55 -0.90 -6.50
CA ASN A 78 17.19 -1.52 -7.77
C ASN A 78 16.94 -3.04 -7.69
N GLU A 79 16.47 -3.51 -6.53
CA GLU A 79 16.20 -4.93 -6.27
C GLU A 79 14.75 -5.18 -5.91
N TRP A 80 14.22 -6.35 -6.31
CA TRP A 80 12.91 -6.82 -5.86
C TRP A 80 13.03 -7.50 -4.49
N ILE A 81 12.23 -7.04 -3.53
CA ILE A 81 12.18 -7.57 -2.18
C ILE A 81 10.86 -8.32 -2.00
N GLY A 82 10.93 -9.64 -1.83
CA GLY A 82 9.76 -10.45 -1.48
C GLY A 82 9.28 -10.17 -0.06
N VAL A 83 7.99 -9.86 0.08
CA VAL A 83 7.39 -9.51 1.37
C VAL A 83 6.84 -10.75 2.05
N GLU A 84 7.35 -11.07 3.24
CA GLU A 84 6.84 -12.18 4.05
C GLU A 84 5.42 -11.91 4.56
N PRO A 85 4.46 -12.81 4.33
CA PRO A 85 3.14 -12.71 4.92
C PRO A 85 3.19 -12.92 6.44
N LEU A 86 2.89 -11.87 7.20
CA LEU A 86 2.80 -11.94 8.65
C LEU A 86 1.32 -12.04 9.10
N PRO A 87 0.97 -12.99 9.98
CA PRO A 87 -0.37 -13.06 10.56
C PRO A 87 -0.77 -11.76 11.23
N SER A 88 -2.03 -11.34 11.07
CA SER A 88 -2.60 -10.15 11.71
C SER A 88 -1.82 -8.85 11.44
N SER A 89 -1.21 -8.74 10.26
CA SER A 89 -0.48 -7.55 9.83
C SER A 89 -1.11 -6.92 8.59
N PHE A 90 -0.78 -5.65 8.36
CA PHE A 90 -1.10 -4.91 7.15
C PHE A 90 0.15 -4.21 6.65
N ILE A 91 0.23 -4.01 5.35
CA ILE A 91 1.29 -3.24 4.71
C ILE A 91 0.68 -1.87 4.36
N PHE A 92 1.29 -0.79 4.84
CA PHE A 92 0.97 0.55 4.39
C PHE A 92 1.96 0.95 3.29
N LEU A 93 1.43 1.28 2.12
CA LEU A 93 2.21 1.70 0.96
C LEU A 93 1.94 3.17 0.67
N ALA A 94 3.01 3.95 0.48
CA ALA A 94 2.93 5.31 -0.04
C ALA A 94 2.75 5.25 -1.56
N GLY A 95 1.67 5.87 -2.06
CA GLY A 95 1.41 5.97 -3.50
C GLY A 95 2.00 7.23 -4.12
N ASP A 96 1.74 7.42 -5.41
CA ASP A 96 2.21 8.57 -6.19
C ASP A 96 1.75 9.91 -5.58
N GLY A 97 0.53 9.95 -5.03
CA GLY A 97 -0.01 11.14 -4.39
C GLY A 97 0.81 11.56 -3.16
N PHE A 98 1.32 10.58 -2.41
CA PHE A 98 2.21 10.82 -1.28
C PHE A 98 3.56 11.34 -1.75
N GLN A 99 4.13 10.72 -2.79
CA GLN A 99 5.42 11.10 -3.36
C GLN A 99 5.42 12.54 -3.90
N CYS A 100 4.32 13.00 -4.49
CA CYS A 100 4.21 14.39 -4.95
C CYS A 100 4.02 15.39 -3.82
N TRP A 101 3.41 14.97 -2.70
CA TRP A 101 3.09 15.84 -1.57
C TRP A 101 4.29 16.09 -0.65
N SER A 102 5.14 15.09 -0.42
CA SER A 102 6.27 15.12 0.53
C SER A 102 7.60 15.47 -0.12
#